data_AF-A0A3C0NU58-F1
#
_entry.id   AF-A0A3C0NU58-F1
#
_cell.length_a   1.000
_cell.length_b   1.000
_cell.length_c   1.000
_cell.angle_alpha   90.00
_cell.angle_beta   90.00
_cell.angle_gamma   90.00
#
_symmetry.space_group_name_H-M   'P 1'
#
loop_
_entity.id
_entity.type
_entity.pdbx_description
1 polymer ?
#
loop_
_entity_poly.entity_id
_entity_poly.type
_entity_poly.pdbx_seq_one_letter_code
_entity_poly.pdbx_strand_id
1 'polypeptide(L)'
;LLQGSGKRHWKISQHADQTLIEGAPLKILKNFITEDEWILEPGDMLYLPPQVAHWGTAVGDNCMTYSIGFRAPKAQELAHEFLSYLQDNITVDGLYEDPNLALQQHPAEISSDMVKKVSAFLKKIDWNAQLVGRFLGQYLSEPKPHIMFQPNKKTTLHQFAKHLQQQTIHLNLASQMLFFQNEFFLNGEPIVADDTLKDCLQSLADQRYIESNTLDKNTVAPLAKCLHPHFLAGYLIFEDA
;
A
#
# COMPACT_ATOMS: atom_id res chain seq x y z
N LEU A 1 -9.73 16.32 -7.80
CA LEU A 1 -9.95 16.30 -9.26
C LEU A 1 -9.31 17.54 -9.85
N LEU A 2 -8.14 17.40 -10.48
CA LEU A 2 -7.43 18.52 -11.11
C LEU A 2 -7.78 18.56 -12.60
N GLN A 3 -8.27 19.70 -13.07
CA GLN A 3 -8.61 19.86 -14.48
C GLN A 3 -7.35 20.11 -15.31
N GLY A 4 -7.14 19.23 -16.31
CA GLY A 4 -6.06 19.31 -17.28
C GLY A 4 -6.49 20.12 -18.50
N SER A 5 -6.38 19.56 -19.70
CA SER A 5 -6.86 20.23 -20.93
C SER A 5 -8.39 20.33 -20.98
N GLY A 6 -8.89 21.33 -21.70
CA GLY A 6 -10.33 21.53 -21.91
C GLY A 6 -11.09 21.89 -20.63
N LYS A 7 -12.42 21.80 -20.67
CA LYS A 7 -13.30 22.16 -19.53
C LYS A 7 -14.19 20.99 -19.13
N ARG A 8 -14.56 20.92 -17.85
CA ARG A 8 -15.51 19.91 -17.34
C ARG A 8 -16.55 20.54 -16.44
N HIS A 9 -17.82 20.27 -16.74
CA HIS A 9 -18.92 20.63 -15.87
C HIS A 9 -19.10 19.55 -14.80
N TRP A 10 -18.82 19.89 -13.56
CA TRP A 10 -19.00 19.04 -12.39
C TRP A 10 -20.26 19.44 -11.63
N LYS A 11 -21.11 18.46 -11.36
CA LYS A 11 -22.23 18.56 -10.42
C LYS A 11 -21.93 17.66 -9.22
N ILE A 12 -22.28 18.09 -8.02
CA ILE A 12 -22.12 17.28 -6.80
C ILE A 12 -23.42 17.12 -6.04
N SER A 13 -23.44 16.13 -5.15
CA SER A 13 -24.58 15.83 -4.29
C SER A 13 -24.09 15.15 -3.01
N GLN A 14 -24.58 15.60 -1.85
CA GLN A 14 -24.28 15.01 -0.53
C GLN A 14 -25.51 14.30 0.06
N HIS A 15 -26.55 14.08 -0.75
CA HIS A 15 -27.74 13.36 -0.32
C HIS A 15 -27.42 11.94 0.16
N ALA A 16 -28.11 11.52 1.21
CA ALA A 16 -27.88 10.23 1.87
C ALA A 16 -28.40 9.03 1.05
N ASP A 17 -29.33 9.23 0.10
CA ASP A 17 -29.84 8.16 -0.74
C ASP A 17 -28.75 7.72 -1.75
N GLN A 18 -28.13 6.59 -1.46
CA GLN A 18 -27.11 5.96 -2.31
C GLN A 18 -27.67 4.78 -3.12
N THR A 19 -28.99 4.70 -3.32
CA THR A 19 -29.61 3.62 -4.09
C THR A 19 -29.03 3.58 -5.50
N LEU A 20 -28.51 2.43 -5.90
CA LEU A 20 -27.91 2.22 -7.21
C LEU A 20 -28.94 1.73 -8.23
N ILE A 21 -28.66 1.98 -9.51
CA ILE A 21 -29.39 1.34 -10.62
C ILE A 21 -29.03 -0.14 -10.64
N GLU A 22 -30.02 -0.99 -10.37
CA GLU A 22 -29.85 -2.44 -10.37
C GLU A 22 -29.47 -2.95 -11.77
N GLY A 23 -28.51 -3.88 -11.83
CA GLY A 23 -28.04 -4.47 -13.10
C GLY A 23 -27.14 -3.57 -13.94
N ALA A 24 -26.86 -2.33 -13.53
CA ALA A 24 -25.92 -1.47 -14.24
C ALA A 24 -24.48 -2.03 -14.14
N PRO A 25 -23.69 -1.98 -15.22
CA PRO A 25 -22.31 -2.47 -15.21
C PRO A 25 -21.36 -1.61 -14.36
N LEU A 26 -21.81 -0.42 -13.94
CA LEU A 26 -21.10 0.54 -13.11
C LEU A 26 -21.97 0.95 -11.92
N LYS A 27 -21.34 1.43 -10.85
CA LYS A 27 -22.04 1.98 -9.69
C LYS A 27 -22.61 3.36 -10.03
N ILE A 28 -23.85 3.39 -10.50
CA ILE A 28 -24.56 4.62 -10.86
C ILE A 28 -25.71 4.80 -9.87
N LEU A 29 -25.80 6.00 -9.28
CA LEU A 29 -26.92 6.36 -8.42
C LEU A 29 -28.22 6.44 -9.23
N LYS A 30 -29.29 5.84 -8.70
CA LYS A 30 -30.63 5.89 -9.29
C LYS A 30 -31.21 7.29 -9.24
N ASN A 31 -30.96 8.01 -8.15
CA ASN A 31 -31.38 9.38 -7.93
C ASN A 31 -30.14 10.25 -7.73
N PHE A 32 -30.03 11.34 -8.49
CA PHE A 32 -28.97 12.34 -8.31
C PHE A 32 -29.60 13.73 -8.34
N ILE A 33 -29.58 14.43 -7.21
CA ILE A 33 -30.07 15.79 -7.10
C ILE A 33 -28.85 16.69 -6.93
N THR A 34 -28.66 17.60 -7.89
CA THR A 34 -27.52 18.53 -7.89
C THR A 34 -27.70 19.55 -6.78
N GLU A 35 -26.71 19.66 -5.90
CA GLU A 35 -26.64 20.68 -4.86
C GLU A 35 -25.81 21.87 -5.36
N ASP A 36 -24.58 21.59 -5.81
CA ASP A 36 -23.68 22.58 -6.39
C ASP A 36 -23.14 22.10 -7.74
N GLU A 37 -22.80 23.06 -8.59
CA GLU A 37 -22.18 22.79 -9.89
C GLU A 37 -21.19 23.87 -10.34
N TRP A 38 -20.13 23.45 -11.04
CA TRP A 38 -19.08 24.33 -11.55
C TRP A 38 -18.54 23.84 -12.89
N ILE A 39 -18.15 24.77 -13.76
CA ILE A 39 -17.32 24.44 -14.93
C ILE A 39 -15.87 24.71 -14.53
N LEU A 40 -15.07 23.65 -14.46
CA LEU A 40 -13.64 23.74 -14.19
C LEU A 40 -12.87 23.98 -15.49
N GLU A 41 -11.88 24.86 -15.43
CA GLU A 41 -10.90 25.19 -16.46
C GLU A 41 -9.50 24.64 -16.12
N PRO A 42 -8.55 24.60 -17.08
CA PRO A 42 -7.21 24.08 -16.82
C PRO A 42 -6.53 24.74 -15.62
N GLY A 43 -6.12 23.93 -14.64
CA GLY A 43 -5.52 24.39 -13.39
C GLY A 43 -6.48 24.41 -12.20
N ASP A 44 -7.80 24.40 -12.42
CA ASP A 44 -8.77 24.34 -11.34
C ASP A 44 -8.78 22.97 -10.64
N MET A 45 -9.02 22.97 -9.34
CA MET A 45 -9.10 21.75 -8.54
C MET A 45 -10.38 21.67 -7.72
N LEU A 46 -11.12 20.57 -7.91
CA LEU A 46 -12.27 20.20 -7.09
C LEU A 46 -11.87 19.08 -6.11
N TYR A 47 -11.92 19.38 -4.81
CA TYR A 47 -11.77 18.38 -3.75
C TYR A 47 -13.14 17.79 -3.40
N LEU A 48 -13.21 16.47 -3.32
CA LEU A 48 -14.41 15.74 -2.92
C LEU A 48 -14.06 14.83 -1.73
N PRO A 49 -14.66 15.02 -0.55
CA PRO A 49 -14.51 14.08 0.54
C PRO A 49 -15.22 12.74 0.21
N PRO A 50 -14.92 11.67 0.97
CA PRO A 50 -15.60 10.39 0.80
C PRO A 50 -17.12 10.55 0.87
N GLN A 51 -17.83 9.73 0.08
CA GLN A 51 -19.30 9.68 0.02
C GLN A 51 -19.99 10.88 -0.64
N VAL A 52 -19.25 11.83 -1.21
CA VAL A 52 -19.84 12.87 -2.08
C VAL A 52 -20.03 12.34 -3.49
N ALA A 53 -21.29 12.26 -3.91
CA ALA A 53 -21.64 11.88 -5.26
C ALA A 53 -21.26 13.02 -6.22
N HIS A 54 -20.74 12.65 -7.39
CA HIS A 54 -20.28 13.62 -8.39
C HIS A 54 -20.57 13.13 -9.80
N TRP A 55 -20.95 14.06 -10.67
CA TRP A 55 -21.24 13.83 -12.08
C TRP A 55 -20.51 14.86 -12.92
N GLY A 56 -19.51 14.40 -13.68
CA GLY A 56 -18.68 15.26 -14.52
C GLY A 56 -18.92 15.03 -16.00
N THR A 57 -19.38 16.04 -16.73
CA THR A 57 -19.52 16.01 -18.18
C THR A 57 -18.48 16.92 -18.84
N ALA A 58 -17.80 16.40 -19.87
CA ALA A 58 -16.87 17.21 -20.65
C ALA A 58 -17.63 18.34 -21.38
N VAL A 59 -17.03 19.52 -21.45
CA VAL A 59 -17.56 20.65 -22.22
C VAL A 59 -16.68 20.82 -23.46
N GLY A 60 -17.24 20.49 -24.62
CA GLY A 60 -16.52 20.47 -25.90
C GLY A 60 -15.54 19.29 -26.02
N ASP A 61 -14.60 19.42 -26.94
CA ASP A 61 -13.60 18.40 -27.23
C ASP A 61 -12.33 18.57 -26.38
N ASN A 62 -11.52 17.52 -26.28
CA ASN A 62 -10.20 17.52 -25.64
C ASN A 62 -10.20 17.86 -24.12
N CYS A 63 -11.13 17.27 -23.37
CA CYS A 63 -11.21 17.40 -21.91
C CYS A 63 -10.43 16.28 -21.19
N MET A 64 -9.47 16.66 -20.35
CA MET A 64 -8.72 15.75 -19.49
C MET A 64 -8.83 16.16 -18.01
N THR A 65 -8.98 15.18 -17.13
CA THR A 65 -9.05 15.41 -15.68
C THR A 65 -8.13 14.41 -14.97
N TYR A 66 -7.25 14.90 -14.10
CA TYR A 66 -6.40 14.08 -13.25
C TYR A 66 -7.11 13.78 -11.93
N SER A 67 -7.41 12.52 -11.69
CA SER A 67 -8.04 12.06 -10.45
C SER A 67 -6.99 11.65 -9.44
N ILE A 68 -6.64 12.57 -8.54
CA ILE A 68 -5.73 12.32 -7.42
C ILE A 68 -6.56 11.71 -6.28
N GLY A 69 -6.56 10.38 -6.20
CA GLY A 69 -7.35 9.62 -5.23
C GLY A 69 -6.56 9.30 -3.96
N PHE A 70 -7.23 9.38 -2.82
CA PHE A 70 -6.73 8.87 -1.55
C PHE A 70 -7.32 7.48 -1.30
N ARG A 71 -6.56 6.60 -0.64
CA ARG A 71 -7.01 5.26 -0.25
C ARG A 71 -7.10 5.19 1.27
N ALA A 72 -8.23 4.70 1.77
CA ALA A 72 -8.41 4.31 3.15
C ALA A 72 -8.99 2.89 3.17
N PRO A 73 -8.30 1.90 3.74
CA PRO A 73 -8.80 0.54 3.82
C PRO A 73 -9.97 0.45 4.81
N LYS A 74 -10.90 -0.46 4.57
CA LYS A 74 -12.01 -0.71 5.52
C LYS A 74 -11.51 -1.49 6.73
N ALA A 75 -12.19 -1.38 7.86
CA ALA A 75 -11.86 -2.17 9.06
C ALA A 75 -11.86 -3.70 8.78
N GLN A 76 -12.84 -4.20 8.02
CA GLN A 76 -12.91 -5.61 7.63
C GLN A 76 -11.76 -6.03 6.71
N GLU A 77 -11.30 -5.14 5.82
CA GLU A 77 -10.14 -5.37 4.95
C GLU A 77 -8.88 -5.47 5.81
N LEU A 78 -8.64 -4.50 6.69
CA LEU A 78 -7.50 -4.53 7.62
C LEU A 78 -7.49 -5.81 8.47
N ALA A 79 -8.63 -6.22 9.01
CA ALA A 79 -8.74 -7.44 9.81
C ALA A 79 -8.39 -8.70 8.99
N HIS A 80 -8.89 -8.79 7.74
CA HIS A 80 -8.62 -9.92 6.86
C HIS A 80 -7.14 -9.98 6.49
N GLU A 81 -6.58 -8.88 6.01
CA GLU A 81 -5.18 -8.80 5.59
C GLU A 81 -4.22 -9.04 6.76
N PHE A 82 -4.56 -8.58 7.97
CA PHE A 82 -3.74 -8.84 9.15
C PHE A 82 -3.76 -10.33 9.55
N LEU A 83 -4.91 -11.01 9.45
CA LEU A 83 -4.97 -12.46 9.71
C LEU A 83 -4.15 -13.26 8.69
N SER A 84 -4.17 -12.84 7.41
CA SER A 84 -3.29 -13.41 6.38
C SER A 84 -1.83 -13.14 6.70
N TYR A 85 -1.47 -11.92 7.12
CA TYR A 85 -0.11 -11.59 7.53
C TYR A 85 0.37 -12.43 8.72
N LEU A 86 -0.49 -12.68 9.71
CA LEU A 86 -0.16 -13.55 10.84
C LEU A 86 0.17 -14.98 10.40
N GLN A 87 -0.51 -15.51 9.37
CA GLN A 87 -0.24 -16.86 8.86
C GLN A 87 1.24 -17.10 8.52
N ASP A 88 1.92 -16.07 7.99
CA ASP A 88 3.32 -16.16 7.56
C ASP A 88 4.32 -15.74 8.64
N ASN A 89 3.86 -14.97 9.65
CA ASN A 89 4.75 -14.27 10.59
C ASN A 89 4.66 -14.75 12.04
N ILE A 90 3.71 -15.61 12.37
CA ILE A 90 3.62 -16.24 13.70
C ILE A 90 3.51 -17.75 13.59
N THR A 91 4.09 -18.44 14.57
CA THR A 91 3.97 -19.88 14.73
C THR A 91 3.33 -20.16 16.08
N VAL A 92 2.26 -20.96 16.07
CA VAL A 92 1.67 -21.49 17.31
C VAL A 92 2.13 -22.94 17.44
N ASP A 93 3.00 -23.19 18.42
CA ASP A 93 3.53 -24.53 18.65
C ASP A 93 2.51 -25.44 19.36
N GLY A 94 2.59 -26.72 19.02
CA GLY A 94 1.84 -27.81 19.65
C GLY A 94 1.00 -28.60 18.66
N LEU A 95 0.64 -29.82 19.07
CA LEU A 95 -0.28 -30.69 18.37
C LEU A 95 -1.61 -30.73 19.15
N TYR A 96 -2.74 -30.77 18.44
CA TYR A 96 -4.00 -31.08 19.11
C TYR A 96 -3.95 -32.53 19.61
N GLU A 97 -4.15 -32.71 20.91
CA GLU A 97 -4.11 -34.02 21.55
C GLU A 97 -5.34 -34.23 22.47
N ASP A 98 -5.89 -35.42 22.41
CA ASP A 98 -7.00 -35.88 23.24
C ASP A 98 -6.78 -37.30 23.80
N PRO A 99 -5.71 -37.53 24.59
CA PRO A 99 -5.42 -38.84 25.19
C PRO A 99 -6.53 -39.35 26.12
N ASN A 100 -7.41 -38.46 26.60
CA ASN A 100 -8.54 -38.76 27.46
C ASN A 100 -9.89 -38.73 26.71
N LEU A 101 -9.89 -38.93 25.39
CA LEU A 101 -11.12 -38.93 24.58
C LEU A 101 -12.06 -40.06 25.05
N ALA A 102 -13.28 -39.69 25.44
CA ALA A 102 -14.33 -40.62 25.81
C ALA A 102 -15.25 -40.93 24.63
N LEU A 103 -15.85 -42.13 24.62
CA LEU A 103 -16.84 -42.50 23.62
C LEU A 103 -18.06 -41.58 23.68
N GLN A 104 -18.40 -40.95 22.56
CA GLN A 104 -19.57 -40.08 22.45
C GLN A 104 -20.84 -40.88 22.13
N GLN A 105 -21.98 -40.43 22.65
CA GLN A 105 -23.32 -40.93 22.29
C GLN A 105 -23.66 -40.62 20.81
N HIS A 106 -23.26 -39.43 20.35
CA HIS A 106 -23.50 -38.96 18.98
C HIS A 106 -22.15 -38.72 18.28
N PRO A 107 -21.68 -39.64 17.42
CA PRO A 107 -20.36 -39.54 16.79
C PRO A 107 -20.14 -38.31 15.88
N ALA A 108 -21.23 -37.65 15.46
CA ALA A 108 -21.17 -36.44 14.65
C ALA A 108 -21.09 -35.14 15.49
N GLU A 109 -21.17 -35.24 16.81
CA GLU A 109 -21.16 -34.07 17.71
C GLU A 109 -19.73 -33.59 17.96
N ILE A 110 -19.46 -32.31 17.69
CA ILE A 110 -18.25 -31.65 18.15
C ILE A 110 -18.40 -31.38 19.65
N SER A 111 -17.61 -32.08 20.48
CA SER A 111 -17.73 -31.97 21.93
C SER A 111 -17.38 -30.56 22.42
N SER A 112 -18.06 -30.13 23.49
CA SER A 112 -17.72 -28.87 24.16
C SER A 112 -16.27 -28.83 24.64
N ASP A 113 -15.67 -29.99 24.96
CA ASP A 113 -14.28 -30.06 25.40
C ASP A 113 -13.29 -29.87 24.25
N MET A 114 -13.59 -30.38 23.05
CA MET A 114 -12.80 -30.07 21.85
C MET A 114 -12.85 -28.57 21.57
N VAL A 115 -14.05 -27.96 21.59
CA VAL A 115 -14.21 -26.50 21.37
C VAL A 115 -13.41 -25.69 22.40
N LYS A 116 -13.46 -26.05 23.68
CA LYS A 116 -12.67 -25.37 24.74
C LYS A 116 -11.17 -25.48 24.49
N LYS A 117 -10.68 -26.69 24.17
CA LYS A 117 -9.26 -26.93 23.88
C LYS A 117 -8.78 -26.10 22.69
N VAL A 118 -9.49 -26.18 21.55
CA VAL A 118 -9.15 -25.42 20.34
C VAL A 118 -9.24 -23.92 20.60
N SER A 119 -10.26 -23.45 21.33
CA SER A 119 -10.36 -22.04 21.72
C SER A 119 -9.16 -21.58 22.56
N ALA A 120 -8.64 -22.45 23.45
CA ALA A 120 -7.44 -22.14 24.23
C ALA A 120 -6.18 -22.10 23.36
N PHE A 121 -6.07 -22.94 22.32
CA PHE A 121 -5.00 -22.85 21.32
C PHE A 121 -5.06 -21.53 20.54
N LEU A 122 -6.24 -21.17 20.04
CA LEU A 122 -6.41 -19.91 19.29
C LEU A 122 -6.11 -18.68 20.14
N LYS A 123 -6.38 -18.71 21.45
CA LYS A 123 -6.01 -17.64 22.39
C LYS A 123 -4.49 -17.47 22.60
N LYS A 124 -3.66 -18.42 22.15
CA LYS A 124 -2.20 -18.26 22.16
C LYS A 124 -1.69 -17.38 21.01
N ILE A 125 -2.53 -17.09 20.03
CA ILE A 125 -2.23 -16.12 18.98
C ILE A 125 -2.21 -14.75 19.66
N ASP A 126 -1.02 -14.15 19.74
CA ASP A 126 -0.81 -12.84 20.33
C ASP A 126 -0.02 -11.94 19.36
N TRP A 127 -0.23 -10.64 19.47
CA TRP A 127 0.46 -9.64 18.67
C TRP A 127 0.65 -8.34 19.45
N ASN A 128 1.68 -7.59 19.08
CA ASN A 128 2.01 -6.31 19.70
C ASN A 128 1.98 -5.17 18.66
N ALA A 129 2.15 -3.93 19.13
CA ALA A 129 2.19 -2.77 18.25
C ALA A 129 3.31 -2.83 17.21
N GLN A 130 4.42 -3.52 17.50
CA GLN A 130 5.50 -3.71 16.53
C GLN A 130 5.07 -4.57 15.35
N LEU A 131 4.42 -5.71 15.62
CA LEU A 131 3.93 -6.61 14.59
C LEU A 131 2.86 -5.93 13.72
N VAL A 132 1.96 -5.16 14.36
CA VAL A 132 0.97 -4.35 13.64
C VAL A 132 1.64 -3.26 12.78
N GLY A 133 2.67 -2.59 13.30
CA GLY A 133 3.43 -1.60 12.55
C GLY A 133 4.11 -2.17 11.30
N ARG A 134 4.71 -3.37 11.43
CA ARG A 134 5.30 -4.11 10.29
C ARG A 134 4.27 -4.50 9.25
N PHE A 135 3.13 -5.04 9.70
CA PHE A 135 2.01 -5.33 8.83
C PHE A 135 1.59 -4.10 8.03
N LEU A 136 1.36 -2.96 8.70
CA LEU A 136 0.94 -1.73 8.04
C LEU A 136 2.01 -1.22 7.06
N GLY A 137 3.28 -1.33 7.40
CA GLY A 137 4.39 -0.96 6.52
C GLY A 137 4.39 -1.75 5.21
N GLN A 138 4.23 -3.08 5.29
CA GLN A 138 4.13 -3.95 4.11
C GLN A 138 2.84 -3.67 3.34
N TYR A 139 1.68 -3.79 3.99
CA TYR A 139 0.38 -3.67 3.36
C TYR A 139 0.15 -2.31 2.67
N LEU A 140 0.57 -1.20 3.29
CA LEU A 140 0.37 0.14 2.72
C LEU A 140 1.41 0.52 1.66
N SER A 141 2.60 -0.10 1.68
CA SER A 141 3.61 0.11 0.65
C SER A 141 3.39 -0.79 -0.57
N GLU A 142 2.60 -1.84 -0.45
CA GLU A 142 2.34 -2.75 -1.57
C GLU A 142 1.61 -2.06 -2.74
N PRO A 143 2.17 -2.09 -3.96
CA PRO A 143 1.53 -1.52 -5.14
C PRO A 143 0.26 -2.29 -5.51
N LYS A 144 -0.64 -1.66 -6.27
CA LYS A 144 -1.81 -2.39 -6.78
C LYS A 144 -1.36 -3.52 -7.71
N PRO A 145 -2.07 -4.66 -7.78
CA PRO A 145 -1.63 -5.83 -8.57
C PRO A 145 -1.41 -5.58 -10.07
N HIS A 146 -1.97 -4.51 -10.65
CA HIS A 146 -1.78 -4.14 -12.05
C HIS A 146 -0.59 -3.19 -12.29
N ILE A 147 0.07 -2.73 -11.23
CA ILE A 147 1.28 -1.93 -11.33
C ILE A 147 2.45 -2.90 -11.57
N MET A 148 3.03 -2.80 -12.76
CA MET A 148 4.12 -3.66 -13.20
C MET A 148 5.40 -2.84 -13.30
N PHE A 149 6.46 -3.30 -12.63
CA PHE A 149 7.79 -2.71 -12.78
C PHE A 149 8.52 -3.37 -13.94
N GLN A 150 9.26 -2.56 -14.70
CA GLN A 150 10.22 -3.06 -15.67
C GLN A 150 11.57 -3.21 -14.95
N PRO A 151 12.15 -4.41 -14.89
CA PRO A 151 13.46 -4.60 -14.28
C PRO A 151 14.52 -3.74 -14.97
N ASN A 152 15.38 -3.11 -14.18
CA ASN A 152 16.50 -2.34 -14.71
C ASN A 152 17.52 -3.25 -15.39
N LYS A 153 18.37 -2.65 -16.25
CA LYS A 153 19.50 -3.36 -16.84
C LYS A 153 20.37 -3.96 -15.74
N LYS A 154 20.73 -5.23 -15.90
CA LYS A 154 21.61 -5.94 -14.96
C LYS A 154 22.91 -5.15 -14.78
N THR A 155 23.24 -4.85 -13.54
CA THR A 155 24.47 -4.17 -13.15
C THR A 155 25.06 -4.87 -11.94
N THR A 156 26.38 -4.87 -11.81
CA THR A 156 27.04 -5.42 -10.62
C THR A 156 26.86 -4.48 -9.43
N LEU A 157 26.93 -5.01 -8.20
CA LEU A 157 26.88 -4.20 -6.99
C LEU A 157 27.96 -3.10 -6.99
N HIS A 158 29.16 -3.40 -7.49
CA HIS A 158 30.25 -2.43 -7.59
C HIS A 158 29.93 -1.27 -8.55
N GLN A 159 29.35 -1.57 -9.72
CA GLN A 159 28.93 -0.55 -10.68
C GLN A 159 27.78 0.29 -10.11
N PHE A 160 26.80 -0.34 -9.46
CA PHE A 160 25.71 0.36 -8.79
C PHE A 160 26.22 1.33 -7.71
N ALA A 161 27.15 0.88 -6.86
CA ALA A 161 27.78 1.73 -5.85
C ALA A 161 28.52 2.92 -6.47
N LYS A 162 29.20 2.71 -7.61
CA LYS A 162 29.84 3.79 -8.36
C LYS A 162 28.82 4.80 -8.89
N HIS A 163 27.68 4.35 -9.41
CA HIS A 163 26.63 5.26 -9.87
C HIS A 163 25.99 6.05 -8.72
N LEU A 164 25.76 5.43 -7.55
CA LEU A 164 25.28 6.13 -6.35
C LEU A 164 26.18 7.30 -5.94
N GLN A 165 27.50 7.21 -6.18
CA GLN A 165 28.44 8.31 -5.90
C GLN A 165 28.43 9.43 -6.94
N GLN A 166 27.81 9.20 -8.10
CA GLN A 166 27.91 10.07 -9.26
C GLN A 166 26.56 10.66 -9.67
N GLN A 167 25.45 10.01 -9.32
CA GLN A 167 24.11 10.30 -9.82
C GLN A 167 23.09 10.25 -8.68
N THR A 168 22.08 11.10 -8.77
CA THR A 168 20.91 11.07 -7.89
C THR A 168 20.09 9.81 -8.17
N ILE A 169 19.75 9.08 -7.11
CA ILE A 169 18.85 7.92 -7.20
C ILE A 169 17.46 8.35 -6.73
N HIS A 170 16.42 7.93 -7.46
CA HIS A 170 15.03 8.22 -7.19
C HIS A 170 14.24 6.94 -6.98
N LEU A 171 13.20 7.01 -6.14
CA LEU A 171 12.11 6.04 -6.21
C LEU A 171 11.42 6.19 -7.57
N ASN A 172 11.26 5.08 -8.28
CA ASN A 172 10.36 5.04 -9.43
C ASN A 172 8.99 5.61 -9.01
N LEU A 173 8.33 6.39 -9.87
CA LEU A 173 7.04 7.02 -9.57
C LEU A 173 5.98 6.02 -9.09
N ALA A 174 6.03 4.78 -9.58
CA ALA A 174 5.13 3.71 -9.18
C ALA A 174 5.46 3.10 -7.80
N SER A 175 6.66 3.35 -7.26
CA SER A 175 7.11 2.79 -5.99
C SER A 175 6.58 3.57 -4.80
N GLN A 176 6.18 2.84 -3.76
CA GLN A 176 5.78 3.36 -2.47
C GLN A 176 6.78 2.89 -1.41
N MET A 177 7.44 3.84 -0.77
CA MET A 177 8.31 3.58 0.38
C MET A 177 7.64 4.16 1.62
N LEU A 178 7.66 3.40 2.72
CA LEU A 178 7.13 3.78 4.03
C LEU A 178 8.09 3.31 5.11
N PHE A 179 7.96 3.85 6.32
CA PHE A 179 8.71 3.37 7.46
C PHE A 179 7.90 3.42 8.76
N PHE A 180 8.26 2.54 9.68
CA PHE A 180 7.76 2.53 11.05
C PHE A 180 8.95 2.42 11.99
N GLN A 181 9.20 3.46 12.79
CA GLN A 181 10.41 3.58 13.61
C GLN A 181 11.69 3.50 12.75
N ASN A 182 12.48 2.43 12.88
CA ASN A 182 13.70 2.20 12.09
C ASN A 182 13.50 1.10 11.02
N GLU A 183 12.28 0.61 10.81
CA GLU A 183 11.97 -0.41 9.82
C GLU A 183 11.39 0.23 8.56
N PHE A 184 11.98 -0.05 7.41
CA PHE A 184 11.62 0.52 6.12
C PHE A 184 10.97 -0.55 5.24
N PHE A 185 9.99 -0.13 4.42
CA PHE A 185 9.23 -1.00 3.53
C PHE A 185 9.15 -0.35 2.16
N LEU A 186 9.43 -1.12 1.12
CA LEU A 186 9.38 -0.67 -0.27
C LEU A 186 8.59 -1.68 -1.07
N ASN A 187 7.45 -1.23 -1.61
CA ASN A 187 6.59 -2.04 -2.45
C ASN A 187 6.11 -3.35 -1.80
N GLY A 188 5.82 -3.33 -0.49
CA GLY A 188 5.40 -4.50 0.28
C GLY A 188 6.54 -5.28 0.93
N GLU A 189 7.79 -5.02 0.53
CA GLU A 189 8.96 -5.75 1.02
C GLU A 189 9.66 -4.99 2.14
N PRO A 190 10.05 -5.65 3.26
CA PRO A 190 10.90 -5.04 4.26
C PRO A 190 12.32 -4.84 3.71
N ILE A 191 12.88 -3.66 3.95
CA ILE A 191 14.25 -3.33 3.61
C ILE A 191 15.16 -3.76 4.76
N VAL A 192 16.12 -4.64 4.47
CA VAL A 192 17.17 -5.03 5.43
C VAL A 192 18.31 -4.02 5.36
N ALA A 193 18.39 -3.17 6.37
CA ALA A 193 19.40 -2.12 6.50
C ALA A 193 19.98 -2.10 7.91
N ASP A 194 21.22 -1.65 8.04
CA ASP A 194 21.82 -1.36 9.33
C ASP A 194 21.39 0.03 9.84
N ASP A 195 21.45 0.24 11.16
CA ASP A 195 21.00 1.48 11.79
C ASP A 195 21.75 2.73 11.30
N THR A 196 22.95 2.60 10.72
CA THR A 196 23.69 3.76 10.18
C THR A 196 23.06 4.32 8.90
N LEU A 197 22.21 3.54 8.23
CA LEU A 197 21.49 3.97 7.02
C LEU A 197 20.17 4.68 7.32
N LYS A 198 19.74 4.74 8.59
CA LYS A 198 18.41 5.24 8.97
C LYS A 198 18.09 6.60 8.36
N ASP A 199 18.95 7.60 8.56
CA ASP A 199 18.68 8.97 8.12
C ASP A 199 18.62 9.06 6.59
N CYS A 200 19.47 8.28 5.91
CA CYS A 200 19.50 8.20 4.45
C CYS A 200 18.23 7.55 3.88
N LEU A 201 17.78 6.43 4.45
CA LEU A 201 16.56 5.75 4.03
C LEU A 201 15.30 6.55 4.38
N GLN A 202 15.30 7.29 5.50
CA GLN A 202 14.23 8.21 5.83
C GLN A 202 14.17 9.35 4.81
N SER A 203 15.32 9.94 4.46
CA SER A 203 15.37 10.96 3.41
C SER A 203 14.86 10.42 2.07
N LEU A 204 15.21 9.18 1.70
CA LEU A 204 14.69 8.53 0.50
C LEU A 204 13.18 8.33 0.54
N ALA A 205 12.63 7.94 1.69
CA ALA A 205 11.19 7.75 1.84
C ALA A 205 10.42 9.08 1.76
N ASP A 206 10.92 10.12 2.44
CA ASP A 206 10.28 11.43 2.55
C ASP A 206 10.40 12.24 1.24
N GLN A 207 11.61 12.28 0.66
CA GLN A 207 11.93 13.11 -0.51
C GLN A 207 11.77 12.35 -1.83
N ARG A 208 11.72 11.01 -1.80
CA ARG A 208 11.73 10.12 -2.96
C ARG A 208 13.03 10.13 -3.77
N TYR A 209 14.09 10.74 -3.26
CA TYR A 209 15.42 10.71 -3.88
C TYR A 209 16.53 10.85 -2.85
N ILE A 210 17.75 10.47 -3.26
CA ILE A 210 19.00 10.76 -2.56
C ILE A 210 19.98 11.35 -3.57
N GLU A 211 20.45 12.57 -3.30
CA GLU A 211 21.50 13.21 -4.09
C GLU A 211 22.87 12.63 -3.75
N SER A 212 23.69 12.36 -4.77
CA SER A 212 25.01 11.75 -4.60
C SER A 212 25.97 12.59 -3.73
N ASN A 213 25.83 13.92 -3.73
CA ASN A 213 26.62 14.86 -2.93
C ASN A 213 26.33 14.77 -1.41
N THR A 214 25.19 14.21 -1.01
CA THR A 214 24.80 14.03 0.41
C THR A 214 25.32 12.72 1.00
N LEU A 215 25.85 11.82 0.17
CA LEU A 215 26.32 10.50 0.60
C LEU A 215 27.76 10.53 1.09
N ASP A 216 27.94 10.23 2.37
CA ASP A 216 29.26 9.95 2.93
C ASP A 216 29.87 8.68 2.33
N LYS A 217 31.21 8.68 2.16
CA LYS A 217 31.94 7.54 1.58
C LYS A 217 31.70 6.22 2.34
N ASN A 218 31.47 6.29 3.65
CA ASN A 218 31.23 5.13 4.49
C ASN A 218 29.80 4.58 4.35
N THR A 219 28.85 5.41 3.90
CA THR A 219 27.42 5.07 3.75
C THR A 219 27.13 4.43 2.40
N VAL A 220 27.92 4.76 1.36
CA VAL A 220 27.70 4.28 -0.01
C VAL A 220 27.68 2.75 -0.10
N ALA A 221 28.65 2.05 0.49
CA ALA A 221 28.75 0.61 0.33
C ALA A 221 27.60 -0.16 1.03
N PRO A 222 27.24 0.15 2.29
CA PRO A 222 26.06 -0.41 2.94
C PRO A 222 24.76 -0.07 2.19
N LEU A 223 24.60 1.19 1.77
CA LEU A 223 23.40 1.63 1.03
C LEU A 223 23.29 0.92 -0.33
N ALA A 224 24.40 0.75 -1.04
CA ALA A 224 24.43 0.02 -2.30
C ALA A 224 23.98 -1.43 -2.10
N LYS A 225 24.48 -2.11 -1.06
CA LYS A 225 24.10 -3.49 -0.75
C LYS A 225 22.60 -3.60 -0.45
N CYS A 226 22.06 -2.61 0.25
CA CYS A 226 20.65 -2.51 0.61
C CYS A 226 19.76 -2.27 -0.62
N LEU A 227 20.07 -1.27 -1.44
CA LEU A 227 19.19 -0.80 -2.53
C LEU A 227 19.37 -1.54 -3.86
N HIS A 228 20.50 -2.24 -4.08
CA HIS A 228 20.79 -2.89 -5.36
C HIS A 228 19.74 -3.90 -5.82
N PRO A 229 19.20 -4.81 -4.97
CA PRO A 229 18.13 -5.72 -5.38
C PRO A 229 16.87 -4.98 -5.83
N HIS A 230 16.46 -3.94 -5.09
CA HIS A 230 15.29 -3.11 -5.41
C HIS A 230 15.49 -2.27 -6.68
N PHE A 231 16.72 -1.79 -6.91
CA PHE A 231 17.09 -1.17 -8.18
C PHE A 231 16.95 -2.16 -9.34
N LEU A 232 17.45 -3.39 -9.21
CA LEU A 232 17.31 -4.40 -10.27
C LEU A 232 15.84 -4.74 -10.55
N ALA A 233 14.98 -4.73 -9.53
CA ALA A 233 13.54 -4.91 -9.66
C ALA A 233 12.81 -3.73 -10.35
N GLY A 234 13.49 -2.61 -10.58
CA GLY A 234 12.91 -1.41 -11.20
C GLY A 234 12.21 -0.47 -10.21
N TYR A 235 12.35 -0.71 -8.90
CA TYR A 235 11.73 0.12 -7.86
C TYR A 235 12.44 1.46 -7.69
N LEU A 236 13.73 1.51 -8.05
CA LEU A 236 14.57 2.69 -8.04
C LEU A 236 15.12 2.95 -9.44
N ILE A 237 15.39 4.21 -9.77
CA ILE A 237 15.98 4.64 -11.03
C ILE A 237 17.06 5.69 -10.74
N PHE A 238 18.09 5.77 -11.57
CA PHE A 238 18.95 6.95 -11.61
C PHE A 238 18.29 8.00 -12.51
N GLU A 239 18.50 9.28 -12.19
CA GLU A 239 18.13 10.35 -13.11
C GLU A 239 18.88 10.14 -14.44
N ASP A 240 18.13 10.02 -15.55
CA ASP A 240 18.74 9.97 -16.88
C ASP A 240 19.44 11.33 -17.11
N ALA A 241 20.75 11.30 -17.34
CA ALA A 241 21.52 12.48 -17.74
C ALA A 241 21.16 12.94 -19.16
#